data_AF-A0A9C7PID1-F1
#
_entry.id   AF-A0A9C7PID1-F1
#
_cell.length_a   1.000
_cell.length_b   1.000
_cell.length_c   1.000
_cell.angle_alpha   90.00
_cell.angle_beta   90.00
_cell.angle_gamma   90.00
#
_symmetry.space_group_name_H-M   'P 1'
#
loop_
_entity.id
_entity.type
_entity.pdbx_description
1 polymer ?
#
loop_
_entity_poly.entity_id
_entity_poly.type
_entity_poly.pdbx_seq_one_letter_code
_entity_poly.pdbx_strand_id
1 'polypeptide(L)'
;MYEVGVKQEIARLTSIDVTLFYRDTRDWVGISPTIKKYPVGNYRKYQNMDYANTRGFTIMLERRYQNNFGLNIDYSWMLAEGTYSNPTDAYFDALNDQSPRLAMVPLNWDQTHTLNLRLTFGGNNWITSIIGNYWSGKPYTPEFKTGSVSGSSAFAGFAENSSRKPNIISFDMRTSYELKLLGLGLTYLSTYIIFLILEMK
;
A
#
# COMPACT_ATOMS: atom_id res chain seq x y z
N MET A 1 -17.54 -7.72 5.53
CA MET A 1 -16.10 -8.04 5.54
C MET A 1 -15.95 -9.47 6.02
N TYR A 2 -15.16 -10.25 5.30
CA TYR A 2 -14.82 -11.63 5.64
C TYR A 2 -13.32 -11.71 5.83
N GLU A 3 -12.88 -12.42 6.86
CA GLU A 3 -11.48 -12.61 7.20
C GLU A 3 -11.31 -14.02 7.76
N VAL A 4 -10.26 -14.70 7.35
CA VAL A 4 -9.88 -16.01 7.88
C VAL A 4 -8.37 -16.05 8.08
N GLY A 5 -7.95 -16.34 9.32
CA GLY A 5 -6.56 -16.41 9.71
C GLY A 5 -6.20 -17.77 10.29
N VAL A 6 -5.00 -18.26 9.96
CA VAL A 6 -4.42 -19.46 10.56
C VAL A 6 -3.02 -19.12 11.05
N LYS A 7 -2.78 -19.36 12.33
CA LYS A 7 -1.46 -19.24 12.96
C LYS A 7 -0.99 -20.61 13.43
N GLN A 8 0.20 -21.00 13.02
CA GLN A 8 0.79 -22.29 13.39
C GLN A 8 2.28 -22.14 13.74
N GLU A 9 2.70 -22.78 14.83
CA GLU A 9 4.12 -23.02 15.09
C GLU A 9 4.60 -24.16 14.19
N ILE A 10 5.50 -23.87 13.26
CA ILE A 10 6.02 -24.83 12.29
C ILE A 10 7.33 -25.47 12.74
N ALA A 11 8.06 -24.80 13.63
CA ALA A 11 9.28 -25.29 14.24
C ALA A 11 9.51 -24.56 15.57
N ARG A 12 10.45 -25.05 16.38
CA ARG A 12 10.80 -24.42 17.67
C ARG A 12 11.08 -22.93 17.47
N LEU A 13 10.31 -22.08 18.16
CA LEU A 13 10.40 -20.63 18.10
C LEU A 13 10.11 -20.01 16.71
N THR A 14 9.54 -20.77 15.79
CA THR A 14 9.20 -20.31 14.44
C THR A 14 7.71 -20.50 14.21
N SER A 15 6.98 -19.40 14.04
CA SER A 15 5.55 -19.39 13.73
C SER A 15 5.28 -18.76 12.38
N ILE A 16 4.31 -19.32 11.67
CA ILE A 16 3.72 -18.73 10.48
C ILE A 16 2.29 -18.33 10.79
N ASP A 17 1.90 -17.15 10.33
CA ASP A 17 0.55 -16.62 10.39
C ASP A 17 0.14 -16.24 8.97
N VAL A 18 -0.99 -16.76 8.52
CA VAL A 18 -1.54 -16.48 7.20
C VAL A 18 -2.96 -15.99 7.40
N THR A 19 -3.25 -14.77 6.95
CA THR A 19 -4.58 -14.18 7.02
C THR A 19 -5.05 -13.80 5.62
N LEU A 20 -6.23 -14.29 5.25
CA LEU A 20 -6.94 -13.96 4.02
C LEU A 20 -8.07 -13.00 4.38
N PHE A 21 -8.22 -11.92 3.63
CA PHE A 21 -9.29 -10.96 3.84
C PHE A 21 -9.98 -10.58 2.53
N TYR A 22 -11.29 -10.42 2.63
CA TYR A 22 -12.15 -9.97 1.56
C TYR A 22 -13.19 -8.98 2.11
N ARG A 23 -13.11 -7.73 1.66
CA ARG A 23 -14.03 -6.67 2.02
C ARG A 23 -14.71 -6.13 0.77
N ASP A 24 -15.99 -6.45 0.67
CA ASP A 24 -16.92 -5.74 -0.20
C ASP A 24 -17.44 -4.52 0.57
N THR A 25 -17.13 -3.32 0.06
CA THR A 25 -17.65 -2.05 0.55
C THR A 25 -18.70 -1.58 -0.44
N ARG A 26 -19.95 -1.72 0.00
CA ARG A 26 -21.11 -1.14 -0.65
C ARG A 26 -21.48 0.11 0.13
N ASP A 27 -22.13 1.05 -0.55
CA ASP A 27 -22.65 2.28 0.04
C ASP A 27 -21.63 3.41 0.28
N TRP A 28 -20.72 3.65 -0.68
CA TRP A 28 -20.04 4.95 -0.70
C TRP A 28 -21.03 6.01 -1.20
N VAL A 29 -21.29 7.02 -0.36
CA VAL A 29 -22.27 8.07 -0.62
C VAL A 29 -21.77 9.00 -1.73
N GLY A 30 -22.30 8.80 -2.93
CA GLY A 30 -22.19 9.72 -4.07
C GLY A 30 -23.35 10.74 -4.10
N ILE A 31 -23.15 11.86 -4.78
CA ILE A 31 -24.20 12.85 -5.04
C ILE A 31 -24.86 12.53 -6.38
N SER A 32 -26.17 12.36 -6.41
CA SER A 32 -26.93 12.10 -7.65
C SER A 32 -26.81 13.27 -8.63
N PRO A 33 -27.00 13.01 -9.94
CA PRO A 33 -27.24 14.07 -10.92
C PRO A 33 -28.35 15.02 -10.45
N THR A 34 -28.27 16.30 -10.83
CA THR A 34 -29.23 17.33 -10.40
C THR A 34 -30.61 17.03 -11.01
N ILE A 35 -31.60 16.72 -10.16
CA ILE A 35 -32.96 16.45 -10.61
C ILE A 35 -33.68 17.79 -10.72
N LYS A 36 -33.95 18.22 -11.96
CA LYS A 36 -34.74 19.43 -12.23
C LYS A 36 -36.22 19.11 -12.08
N LYS A 37 -36.86 19.52 -10.99
CA LYS A 37 -38.33 19.40 -10.80
C LYS A 37 -38.94 20.76 -10.44
N TYR A 38 -39.80 21.25 -11.32
CA TYR A 38 -40.60 22.44 -11.05
C TYR A 38 -41.80 22.07 -10.16
N PRO A 39 -42.23 22.87 -9.16
CA PRO A 39 -41.80 24.22 -8.77
C PRO A 39 -40.77 24.26 -7.61
N VAL A 40 -40.18 23.12 -7.25
CA VAL A 40 -39.45 22.94 -5.97
C VAL A 40 -37.97 23.39 -6.04
N GLY A 41 -37.48 23.76 -7.22
CA GLY A 41 -36.07 24.11 -7.45
C GLY A 41 -35.19 22.88 -7.73
N ASN A 42 -33.94 23.13 -8.10
CA ASN A 42 -32.96 22.07 -8.37
C ASN A 42 -32.56 21.41 -7.05
N TYR A 43 -32.89 20.14 -6.87
CA TYR A 43 -32.44 19.37 -5.71
C TYR A 43 -31.57 18.20 -6.15
N ARG A 44 -30.60 17.87 -5.29
CA ARG A 44 -29.71 16.72 -5.46
C ARG A 44 -30.05 15.72 -4.37
N LYS A 45 -30.05 14.44 -4.71
CA LYS A 45 -30.21 13.36 -3.72
C LYS A 45 -28.85 12.75 -3.47
N TYR A 46 -28.57 12.35 -2.25
CA TYR A 46 -27.47 11.42 -2.03
C TYR A 46 -27.92 10.05 -2.55
N GLN A 47 -27.13 9.46 -3.46
CA GLN A 47 -27.44 8.14 -4.03
C GLN A 47 -26.19 7.26 -3.97
N ASN A 48 -26.35 6.07 -3.42
CA ASN A 48 -25.31 5.04 -3.44
C ASN A 48 -25.14 4.49 -4.85
N MET A 49 -24.07 4.87 -5.52
CA MET A 49 -23.66 4.29 -6.81
C MET A 49 -22.28 3.62 -6.75
N ASP A 50 -21.58 3.72 -5.62
CA ASP A 50 -20.17 3.41 -5.57
C ASP A 50 -19.92 2.05 -4.92
N TYR A 51 -19.14 1.24 -5.63
CA TYR A 51 -18.72 -0.09 -5.21
C TYR A 51 -17.20 -0.10 -5.09
N ALA A 52 -16.70 -0.56 -3.95
CA ALA A 52 -15.27 -0.77 -3.74
C ALA A 52 -15.04 -2.18 -3.18
N ASN A 53 -14.15 -2.92 -3.84
CA ASN A 53 -13.76 -4.26 -3.46
C ASN A 53 -12.28 -4.25 -3.05
N THR A 54 -12.01 -4.71 -1.84
CA THR A 54 -10.65 -4.90 -1.33
C THR A 54 -10.47 -6.36 -0.97
N ARG A 55 -9.51 -7.01 -1.62
CA ARG A 55 -9.17 -8.41 -1.36
C ARG A 55 -7.67 -8.55 -1.19
N GLY A 56 -7.24 -9.48 -0.36
CA GLY A 56 -5.82 -9.65 -0.13
C GLY A 56 -5.52 -10.77 0.83
N PHE A 57 -4.23 -10.93 1.08
CA PHE A 57 -3.72 -11.82 2.09
C PHE A 57 -2.46 -11.24 2.73
N THR A 58 -2.23 -11.61 3.97
CA THR A 58 -1.01 -11.32 4.70
C THR A 58 -0.37 -12.64 5.12
N ILE A 59 0.95 -12.69 5.05
CA ILE A 59 1.77 -13.80 5.54
C ILE A 59 2.81 -13.17 6.46
N MET A 60 2.84 -13.62 7.71
CA MET A 60 3.83 -13.26 8.70
C MET A 60 4.60 -14.51 9.10
N LEU A 61 5.93 -14.47 8.92
CA LEU A 61 6.84 -15.50 9.41
C LEU A 61 7.69 -14.88 10.52
N GLU A 62 7.50 -15.37 11.74
CA GLU A 62 8.25 -14.94 12.91
C GLU A 62 9.14 -16.09 13.37
N ARG A 63 10.43 -15.84 13.49
CA ARG A 63 11.38 -16.65 14.23
C ARG A 63 12.00 -15.78 15.32
N ARG A 64 11.70 -16.12 16.58
CA ARG A 64 12.25 -15.41 17.73
C ARG A 64 13.77 -15.55 17.77
N TYR A 65 14.45 -14.48 18.18
CA TYR A 65 15.90 -14.48 18.29
C TYR A 65 16.36 -15.49 19.36
N GLN A 66 16.97 -16.57 18.92
CA GLN A 66 17.59 -17.59 19.76
C GLN A 66 18.75 -18.22 18.99
N ASN A 67 19.81 -18.62 19.71
CA ASN A 67 21.02 -19.18 19.12
C ASN A 67 21.53 -18.29 17.98
N ASN A 68 21.71 -16.99 18.29
CA ASN A 68 22.42 -16.07 17.42
C ASN A 68 21.69 -15.69 16.13
N PHE A 69 20.40 -16.05 15.99
CA PHE A 69 19.60 -15.79 14.81
C PHE A 69 18.12 -15.54 15.13
N GLY A 70 17.54 -14.53 14.49
CA GLY A 70 16.13 -14.17 14.52
C GLY A 70 15.70 -13.57 13.19
N LEU A 71 14.45 -13.81 12.81
CA LEU A 71 13.91 -13.44 11.51
C LEU A 71 12.45 -13.03 11.67
N ASN A 72 12.05 -11.92 11.06
CA ASN A 72 10.65 -11.56 10.89
C ASN A 72 10.45 -11.17 9.43
N ILE A 73 9.43 -11.73 8.80
CA ILE A 73 9.03 -11.40 7.44
C ILE A 73 7.54 -11.14 7.46
N ASP A 74 7.15 -9.94 7.06
CA ASP A 74 5.76 -9.51 6.93
C ASP A 74 5.50 -9.19 5.46
N TYR A 75 4.72 -10.05 4.80
CA TYR A 75 4.33 -9.86 3.42
C TYR A 75 2.83 -9.65 3.32
N SER A 76 2.41 -8.62 2.60
CA SER A 76 1.01 -8.32 2.34
C SER A 76 0.80 -8.11 0.85
N TRP A 77 -0.17 -8.83 0.31
CA TRP A 77 -0.71 -8.61 -1.02
C TRP A 77 -2.14 -8.10 -0.89
N MET A 78 -2.44 -6.97 -1.52
CA MET A 78 -3.77 -6.38 -1.48
C MET A 78 -4.12 -5.81 -2.84
N LEU A 79 -5.33 -6.08 -3.32
CA LEU A 79 -5.90 -5.44 -4.47
C LEU A 79 -7.13 -4.65 -4.04
N ALA A 80 -7.12 -3.34 -4.27
CA ALA A 80 -8.22 -2.44 -4.00
C ALA A 80 -8.71 -1.81 -5.31
N GLU A 81 -9.92 -2.17 -5.72
CA GLU A 81 -10.57 -1.74 -6.97
C GLU A 81 -11.92 -1.09 -6.65
N GLY A 82 -12.29 -0.01 -7.34
CA GLY A 82 -13.57 0.64 -7.15
C GLY A 82 -14.04 1.43 -8.37
N THR A 83 -15.29 1.87 -8.37
CA THR A 83 -15.90 2.59 -9.50
C THR A 83 -15.44 4.06 -9.61
N TYR A 84 -15.11 4.67 -8.47
CA TYR A 84 -14.61 6.04 -8.36
C TYR A 84 -13.47 6.08 -7.33
N SER A 85 -12.36 6.75 -7.60
CA SER A 85 -11.28 6.90 -6.60
C SER A 85 -11.42 8.17 -5.75
N ASN A 86 -12.26 9.12 -6.17
CA ASN A 86 -12.64 10.31 -5.40
C ASN A 86 -14.16 10.58 -5.47
N PRO A 87 -14.84 10.86 -4.33
CA PRO A 87 -16.27 11.19 -4.30
C PRO A 87 -16.68 12.45 -5.11
N THR A 88 -15.73 13.31 -5.52
CA THR A 88 -16.02 14.47 -6.37
C THR A 88 -16.06 14.17 -7.86
N ASP A 89 -15.60 13.00 -8.31
CA ASP A 89 -15.45 12.72 -9.74
C ASP A 89 -16.82 12.47 -10.41
N ALA A 90 -17.74 11.81 -9.69
CA ALA A 90 -19.14 11.71 -10.09
C ALA A 90 -19.82 13.08 -10.26
N TYR A 91 -19.40 14.10 -9.48
CA TYR A 91 -19.91 15.47 -9.58
C TYR A 91 -19.41 16.18 -10.84
N PHE A 92 -18.12 16.04 -11.18
CA PHE A 92 -17.56 16.63 -12.40
C PHE A 92 -18.01 15.92 -13.66
N ASP A 93 -18.16 14.58 -13.64
CA ASP A 93 -18.67 13.82 -14.77
C ASP A 93 -20.12 14.21 -15.09
N ALA A 94 -20.97 14.35 -14.06
CA ALA A 94 -22.36 14.78 -14.22
C ALA A 94 -22.52 16.26 -14.65
N LEU A 95 -21.54 17.12 -14.36
CA LEU A 95 -21.48 18.51 -14.85
C LEU A 95 -21.09 18.59 -16.34
N ASN A 96 -20.37 17.59 -16.84
CA ASN A 96 -19.84 17.54 -18.21
C ASN A 96 -20.64 16.61 -19.15
N ASP A 97 -21.86 16.19 -18.77
CA ASP A 97 -22.69 15.22 -19.51
C ASP A 97 -21.96 13.92 -19.86
N GLN A 98 -21.00 13.50 -19.02
CA GLN A 98 -20.25 12.25 -19.22
C GLN A 98 -21.06 11.07 -18.67
N SER A 99 -21.01 9.93 -19.37
CA SER A 99 -21.70 8.71 -18.94
C SER A 99 -21.14 8.21 -17.60
N PRO A 100 -21.97 7.63 -16.72
CA PRO A 100 -21.52 7.04 -15.47
C PRO A 100 -20.41 6.01 -15.73
N ARG A 101 -19.33 6.08 -14.95
CA ARG A 101 -18.19 5.16 -15.11
C ARG A 101 -18.61 3.77 -14.64
N LEU A 102 -18.59 2.80 -15.56
CA LEU A 102 -18.94 1.40 -15.28
C LEU A 102 -17.71 0.50 -15.03
N ALA A 103 -16.49 1.05 -15.19
CA ALA A 103 -15.25 0.30 -15.08
C ALA A 103 -14.67 0.36 -13.66
N MET A 104 -14.21 -0.78 -13.14
CA MET A 104 -13.45 -0.83 -11.90
C MET A 104 -12.04 -0.29 -12.16
N VAL A 105 -11.65 0.78 -11.47
CA VAL A 105 -10.31 1.35 -11.48
C VAL A 105 -9.58 1.02 -10.17
N PRO A 106 -8.26 0.82 -10.19
CA PRO A 106 -7.51 0.63 -8.96
C PRO A 106 -7.61 1.91 -8.11
N LEU A 107 -7.88 1.76 -6.82
CA LEU A 107 -8.01 2.90 -5.91
C LEU A 107 -6.64 3.54 -5.65
N ASN A 108 -6.61 4.84 -5.37
CA ASN A 108 -5.38 5.60 -5.12
C ASN A 108 -4.54 5.08 -3.93
N TRP A 109 -5.15 4.34 -3.00
CA TRP A 109 -4.51 3.67 -1.88
C TRP A 109 -4.20 2.19 -2.13
N ASP A 110 -4.44 1.68 -3.34
CA ASP A 110 -4.04 0.33 -3.72
C ASP A 110 -2.51 0.20 -3.65
N GLN A 111 -2.04 -0.68 -2.77
CA GLN A 111 -0.63 -1.02 -2.64
C GLN A 111 -0.50 -2.53 -2.76
N THR A 112 -0.23 -2.97 -3.98
CA THR A 112 -0.31 -4.38 -4.38
C THR A 112 0.64 -5.29 -3.62
N HIS A 113 1.86 -4.82 -3.34
CA HIS A 113 2.86 -5.59 -2.62
C HIS A 113 3.51 -4.74 -1.54
N THR A 114 3.50 -5.26 -0.32
CA THR A 114 4.25 -4.70 0.81
C THR A 114 5.04 -5.83 1.45
N LEU A 115 6.35 -5.66 1.57
CA LEU A 115 7.23 -6.62 2.22
C LEU A 115 8.07 -5.87 3.25
N ASN A 116 8.03 -6.30 4.50
CA ASN A 116 8.95 -5.87 5.54
C ASN A 116 9.75 -7.09 5.99
N LEU A 117 11.06 -6.92 6.09
CA LEU A 117 12.00 -7.94 6.51
C LEU A 117 12.82 -7.39 7.66
N ARG A 118 12.93 -8.16 8.74
CA ARG A 118 13.86 -7.90 9.83
C ARG A 118 14.67 -9.15 10.07
N LEU A 119 15.96 -9.05 9.82
CA LEU A 119 16.92 -10.10 10.08
C LEU A 119 17.84 -9.65 11.21
N THR A 120 17.93 -10.45 12.27
CA THR A 120 18.84 -10.17 13.39
C THR A 120 19.74 -11.37 13.60
N PHE A 121 21.04 -11.16 13.55
CA PHE A 121 22.04 -12.19 13.80
C PHE A 121 23.19 -11.61 14.60
N GLY A 122 23.85 -12.41 15.42
CA GLY A 122 24.89 -11.90 16.30
C GLY A 122 25.80 -12.99 16.83
N GLY A 123 26.87 -12.63 17.51
CA GLY A 123 27.76 -13.53 18.25
C GLY A 123 27.74 -13.23 19.74
N ASN A 124 28.72 -13.74 20.47
CA ASN A 124 28.87 -13.47 21.90
C ASN A 124 29.12 -11.98 22.22
N ASN A 125 29.78 -11.26 21.30
CA ASN A 125 30.22 -9.88 21.52
C ASN A 125 29.73 -8.94 20.42
N TRP A 126 28.80 -9.36 19.56
CA TRP A 126 28.30 -8.50 18.49
C TRP A 126 26.89 -8.86 18.10
N ILE A 127 26.15 -7.91 17.57
CA ILE A 127 24.82 -8.12 17.01
C ILE A 127 24.62 -7.19 15.82
N THR A 128 24.03 -7.73 14.77
CA THR A 128 23.67 -7.01 13.56
C THR A 128 22.19 -7.21 13.31
N SER A 129 21.48 -6.10 13.10
CA SER A 129 20.09 -6.09 12.67
C SER A 129 20.00 -5.41 11.31
N ILE A 130 19.36 -6.08 10.36
CA ILE A 130 19.05 -5.58 9.03
C ILE A 130 17.53 -5.44 8.94
N ILE A 131 17.07 -4.30 8.47
CA ILE A 131 15.67 -4.02 8.18
C ILE A 131 15.57 -3.70 6.69
N GLY A 132 14.74 -4.42 5.96
CA GLY A 132 14.45 -4.16 4.56
C GLY A 132 12.96 -3.90 4.37
N ASN A 133 12.59 -2.84 3.66
CA ASN A 133 11.21 -2.56 3.30
C ASN A 133 11.09 -2.46 1.78
N TYR A 134 10.05 -3.07 1.23
CA TYR A 134 9.66 -2.96 -0.17
C TYR A 134 8.19 -2.59 -0.25
N TRP A 135 7.90 -1.52 -0.99
CA TRP A 135 6.56 -1.02 -1.24
C TRP A 135 6.33 -0.88 -2.74
N SER A 136 5.31 -1.55 -3.25
CA SER A 136 4.88 -1.33 -4.64
C SER A 136 4.35 0.08 -4.83
N GLY A 137 4.58 0.63 -6.02
CA GLY A 137 4.01 1.90 -6.42
C GLY A 137 2.49 1.97 -6.32
N LYS A 138 2.01 3.06 -5.70
CA LYS A 138 0.58 3.38 -5.70
C LYS A 138 0.13 3.84 -7.09
N PRO A 139 -1.10 3.49 -7.53
CA PRO A 139 -1.67 4.01 -8.75
C PRO A 139 -1.73 5.55 -8.76
N TYR A 140 -1.57 6.14 -9.94
CA TYR A 140 -1.77 7.57 -10.18
C TYR A 140 -2.29 7.82 -11.59
N THR A 141 -3.05 8.88 -11.77
CA THR A 141 -3.50 9.36 -13.09
C THR A 141 -2.39 10.23 -13.71
N PRO A 142 -1.81 9.86 -14.87
CA PRO A 142 -0.82 10.69 -15.54
C PRO A 142 -1.46 11.97 -16.10
N GLU A 143 -0.88 13.12 -15.81
CA GLU A 143 -1.22 14.38 -16.47
C GLU A 143 -0.09 14.80 -17.41
N PHE A 144 -0.42 15.25 -18.64
CA PHE A 144 0.55 15.91 -19.50
C PHE A 144 0.85 17.30 -18.93
N LYS A 145 2.13 17.69 -18.85
CA LYS A 145 2.49 19.10 -18.68
C LYS A 145 2.05 19.82 -19.95
N THR A 146 1.14 20.79 -19.82
CA THR A 146 0.59 21.59 -20.92
C THR A 146 1.69 22.10 -21.85
N GLY A 147 1.80 21.47 -23.02
CA GLY A 147 2.77 21.77 -24.05
C GLY A 147 2.28 21.22 -25.40
N SER A 148 1.57 22.07 -26.13
CA SER A 148 1.27 22.02 -27.58
C SER A 148 0.62 20.76 -28.17
N VAL A 149 -0.72 20.71 -28.22
CA VAL A 149 -1.47 20.32 -29.45
C VAL A 149 -2.82 21.07 -29.49
N SER A 150 -2.98 21.98 -30.45
CA SER A 150 -4.26 22.58 -30.84
C SER A 150 -4.80 21.84 -32.08
N GLY A 151 -5.91 21.12 -31.95
CA GLY A 151 -6.58 20.43 -33.06
C GLY A 151 -7.75 19.55 -32.59
N SER A 152 -8.79 19.42 -33.42
CA SER A 152 -10.11 18.82 -33.12
C SER A 152 -10.14 17.30 -32.84
N SER A 153 -9.04 16.71 -32.39
CA SER A 153 -9.02 15.34 -31.87
C SER A 153 -9.08 15.43 -30.36
N ALA A 154 -10.30 15.40 -29.79
CA ALA A 154 -10.49 15.27 -28.35
C ALA A 154 -9.87 13.94 -27.90
N PHE A 155 -8.61 13.98 -27.46
CA PHE A 155 -8.01 12.87 -26.77
C PHE A 155 -8.84 12.65 -25.50
N ALA A 156 -9.56 11.53 -25.44
CA ALA A 156 -10.09 11.05 -24.18
C ALA A 156 -8.91 11.00 -23.21
N GLY A 157 -8.98 11.77 -22.12
CA GLY A 157 -7.94 11.79 -21.10
C GLY A 157 -7.64 10.36 -20.63
N PHE A 158 -6.44 10.14 -20.08
CA PHE A 158 -6.08 8.82 -19.56
C PHE A 158 -7.11 8.32 -18.55
N ALA A 159 -7.32 6.99 -18.53
CA ALA A 159 -8.11 6.36 -17.49
C ALA A 159 -7.50 6.71 -16.11
N GLU A 160 -8.38 6.93 -15.15
CA GLU A 160 -8.00 7.25 -13.77
C GLU A 160 -7.13 6.12 -13.20
N ASN A 161 -6.05 6.49 -12.51
CA ASN A 161 -5.10 5.55 -11.93
C ASN A 161 -4.50 4.54 -12.93
N SER A 162 -4.31 4.96 -14.20
CA SER A 162 -3.78 4.13 -15.29
C SER A 162 -2.28 3.82 -15.22
N SER A 163 -1.51 4.49 -14.35
CA SER A 163 -0.08 4.24 -14.16
C SER A 163 0.24 4.02 -12.68
N ARG A 164 1.43 3.48 -12.37
CA ARG A 164 1.89 3.25 -10.99
C ARG A 164 3.17 4.03 -10.72
N LYS A 165 3.28 4.58 -9.50
CA LYS A 165 4.52 5.22 -9.03
C LYS A 165 5.69 4.21 -9.03
N PRO A 166 6.95 4.67 -8.99
CA PRO A 166 8.07 3.77 -8.80
C PRO A 166 7.96 2.97 -7.50
N ASN A 167 8.46 1.74 -7.51
CA ASN A 167 8.58 0.95 -6.29
C ASN A 167 9.63 1.58 -5.37
N ILE A 168 9.37 1.52 -4.07
CA ILE A 168 10.27 2.06 -3.04
C ILE A 168 10.92 0.90 -2.32
N ILE A 169 12.25 0.92 -2.24
CA ILE A 169 13.06 -0.06 -1.50
C ILE A 169 13.94 0.68 -0.51
N SER A 170 13.88 0.29 0.77
CA SER A 170 14.76 0.83 1.80
C SER A 170 15.46 -0.30 2.55
N PHE A 171 16.71 -0.06 2.92
CA PHE A 171 17.51 -0.97 3.72
C PHE A 171 18.23 -0.21 4.82
N ASP A 172 18.04 -0.66 6.06
CA ASP A 172 18.69 -0.10 7.24
C ASP A 172 19.48 -1.21 7.93
N MET A 173 20.74 -0.92 8.27
CA MET A 173 21.61 -1.84 8.97
C MET A 173 22.13 -1.19 10.24
N ARG A 174 22.02 -1.92 11.35
CA ARG A 174 22.61 -1.55 12.63
C ARG A 174 23.51 -2.68 13.10
N THR A 175 24.76 -2.36 13.39
CA THR A 175 25.70 -3.30 14.03
C THR A 175 26.17 -2.72 15.35
N SER A 176 26.23 -3.56 16.38
CA SER A 176 26.73 -3.22 17.71
C SER A 176 27.76 -4.26 18.12
N TYR A 177 28.93 -3.80 18.59
CA TYR A 177 30.02 -4.66 19.04
C TYR A 177 30.44 -4.28 20.46
N GLU A 178 30.59 -5.29 21.32
CA GLU A 178 31.06 -5.22 22.71
C GLU A 178 32.57 -5.52 22.80
N LEU A 179 33.33 -4.47 23.12
CA LEU A 179 34.74 -4.59 23.49
C LEU A 179 34.83 -4.77 25.01
N LYS A 180 35.56 -5.80 25.44
CA LYS A 180 35.93 -5.96 26.85
C LYS A 180 37.39 -5.57 26.97
N LEU A 181 37.66 -4.39 27.54
CA LEU A 181 39.03 -3.92 27.79
C LEU A 181 39.30 -3.96 29.29
N LEU A 182 40.39 -4.62 29.71
CA LEU A 182 40.86 -4.63 31.11
C LEU A 182 39.86 -5.15 32.16
N GLY A 183 39.00 -6.11 31.81
CA GLY A 183 38.02 -6.69 32.75
C GLY A 183 36.83 -5.78 33.07
N LEU A 184 36.81 -4.56 32.52
CA LEU A 184 35.66 -3.66 32.52
C LEU A 184 34.96 -3.79 31.15
N GLY A 185 33.68 -4.17 31.16
CA GLY A 185 32.86 -4.21 29.95
C GLY A 185 32.55 -2.78 29.48
N LEU A 186 33.44 -2.18 28.69
CA LEU A 186 33.23 -0.88 28.07
C LEU A 186 32.77 -1.08 26.62
N THR A 187 31.46 -1.01 26.39
CA THR A 187 30.83 -1.00 25.04
C THR A 187 30.36 0.44 24.76
N TYR A 188 30.35 1.03 23.55
CA TYR A 188 29.60 0.66 22.34
C TYR A 188 30.18 1.32 21.08
N LEU A 189 30.49 0.53 20.05
CA LEU A 189 30.57 1.04 18.67
C LEU A 189 29.30 0.58 17.96
N SER A 190 28.35 1.50 17.80
CA SER A 190 27.10 1.27 17.07
C SER A 190 27.19 1.98 15.73
N THR A 191 27.35 1.21 14.66
CA THR A 191 27.32 1.74 13.29
C THR A 191 25.91 1.63 12.75
N TYR A 192 25.37 2.74 12.25
CA TYR A 192 24.05 2.83 11.63
C TYR A 192 24.23 3.25 10.17
N ILE A 193 23.71 2.46 9.24
CA ILE A 193 23.80 2.72 7.81
C ILE A 193 22.38 2.66 7.24
N ILE A 194 21.93 3.77 6.65
CA ILE A 194 20.70 3.86 5.87
C ILE A 194 21.08 3.80 4.39
N PHE A 195 20.48 2.88 3.65
CA PHE A 195 20.45 2.89 2.19
C PHE A 195 19.01 3.08 1.72
N LEU A 196 18.72 4.23 1.12
CA LEU A 196 17.48 4.47 0.39
C LEU A 196 17.76 4.25 -1.10
N ILE A 197 17.23 3.17 -1.69
CA ILE A 197 17.32 2.93 -3.13
C ILE A 197 15.98 3.33 -3.73
N LEU A 198 15.94 4.52 -4.33
CA LEU A 198 14.81 4.99 -5.12
C LEU A 198 15.04 4.67 -6.59
N GLU A 199 13.99 4.13 -7.22
CA GLU A 199 13.77 3.92 -8.65
C GLU A 199 14.31 2.63 -9.28
N MET A 200 13.43 1.64 -9.39
CA MET A 200 13.40 0.75 -10.57
C MET A 200 12.29 1.25 -11.49
N LYS A 201 12.67 1.68 -12.70
CA LYS A 201 11.77 2.04 -13.81
C LYS A 201 11.09 0.81 -14.40
#